data_AF-A0AA38P0L9-F1
#
_entry.id   AF-A0AA38P0L9-F1
#
_cell.length_a   1.000
_cell.length_b   1.000
_cell.length_c   1.000
_cell.angle_alpha   90.00
_cell.angle_beta   90.00
_cell.angle_gamma   90.00
#
_symmetry.space_group_name_H-M   'P 1'
#
loop_
_entity.id
_entity.type
_entity.pdbx_description
1 polymer ?
#
loop_
_entity_poly.entity_id
_entity_poly.type
_entity_poly.pdbx_seq_one_letter_code
_entity_poly.pdbx_strand_id
1 'polypeptide(L)'
;PLPGPPQSVIDDPNIRSTLEEQKPFLKTNTPYDVEKLSTLLVFHPNRPFVESVLEGLKSGFWPCHSGDWNSGAPEFDDNYTMELPDLDTVRNYRDKEIAAGHWSQAISSFHAPMKLSPMFVVWQGDSHKARVITDQTASGLNSGVPKQDAHVRYDDMRSFGAALR
;
A
#
# COMPACT_ATOMS: atom_id res chain seq x y z
N PRO A 1 17.34 2.27 -9.99
CA PRO A 1 15.91 2.55 -10.29
C PRO A 1 15.06 1.78 -9.28
N LEU A 2 13.86 2.27 -8.95
CA LEU A 2 12.90 1.50 -8.17
C LEU A 2 12.38 0.33 -9.02
N PRO A 3 12.08 -0.84 -8.41
CA PRO A 3 11.59 -1.98 -9.16
C PRO A 3 10.16 -1.73 -9.66
N GLY A 4 9.88 -2.22 -10.86
CA GLY A 4 8.51 -2.32 -11.38
C GLY A 4 7.91 -3.69 -11.10
N PRO A 5 6.62 -3.88 -11.42
CA PRO A 5 5.99 -5.19 -11.38
C PRO A 5 6.71 -6.19 -12.31
N PRO A 6 6.82 -7.47 -11.92
CA PRO A 6 7.34 -8.52 -12.80
C PRO A 6 6.50 -8.64 -14.08
N GLN A 7 7.14 -9.00 -15.19
CA GLN A 7 6.45 -9.14 -16.48
C GLN A 7 5.31 -10.17 -16.43
N SER A 8 5.46 -11.23 -15.62
CA SER A 8 4.41 -12.22 -15.38
C SER A 8 3.13 -11.64 -14.79
N VAL A 9 3.25 -10.62 -13.92
CA VAL A 9 2.10 -9.90 -13.35
C VAL A 9 1.52 -8.94 -14.38
N ILE A 10 2.38 -8.24 -15.11
CA ILE A 10 1.95 -7.29 -16.15
C ILE A 10 1.15 -8.00 -17.24
N ASP A 11 1.56 -9.20 -17.65
CA ASP A 11 0.95 -9.97 -18.74
C ASP A 11 -0.20 -10.88 -18.31
N ASP A 12 -0.52 -10.96 -17.02
CA ASP A 12 -1.63 -11.76 -16.53
C ASP A 12 -2.98 -11.16 -16.99
N PRO A 13 -3.76 -11.88 -17.81
CA PRO A 13 -5.02 -11.38 -18.34
C PRO A 13 -6.09 -11.17 -17.25
N ASN A 14 -6.07 -11.97 -16.17
CA ASN A 14 -7.02 -11.83 -15.07
C ASN A 14 -6.74 -10.56 -14.27
N ILE A 15 -5.46 -10.27 -14.02
CA ILE A 15 -5.04 -9.03 -13.34
C ILE A 15 -5.43 -7.83 -14.20
N ARG A 16 -5.17 -7.86 -15.51
CA ARG A 16 -5.56 -6.78 -16.42
C ARG A 16 -7.07 -6.52 -16.43
N SER A 17 -7.88 -7.59 -16.54
CA SER A 17 -9.35 -7.46 -16.50
C SER A 17 -9.81 -6.85 -15.19
N THR A 18 -9.29 -7.37 -14.06
CA THR A 18 -9.64 -6.87 -12.72
C THR A 18 -9.25 -5.40 -12.56
N LEU A 19 -8.07 -4.98 -13.01
CA LEU A 19 -7.65 -3.58 -12.92
C LEU A 19 -8.54 -2.65 -13.74
N GLU A 20 -8.95 -3.04 -14.94
CA GLU A 20 -9.86 -2.22 -15.76
C GLU A 20 -11.28 -2.17 -15.15
N GLU A 21 -11.80 -3.28 -14.63
CA GLU A 21 -13.10 -3.32 -13.94
C GLU A 21 -13.09 -2.49 -12.65
N GLN A 22 -12.00 -2.54 -11.89
CA GLN A 22 -11.87 -1.86 -10.59
C GLN A 22 -11.28 -0.45 -10.69
N LYS A 23 -10.94 0.02 -11.89
CA LYS A 23 -10.35 1.34 -12.16
C LYS A 23 -11.07 2.51 -11.47
N PRO A 24 -12.41 2.56 -11.38
CA PRO A 24 -13.11 3.64 -10.67
C PRO A 24 -12.79 3.70 -9.16
N PHE A 25 -12.37 2.58 -8.57
CA PHE A 25 -12.06 2.43 -7.14
C PHE A 25 -10.56 2.51 -6.84
N LEU A 26 -9.70 2.39 -7.86
CA LEU A 26 -8.25 2.48 -7.73
C LEU A 26 -7.78 3.91 -8.04
N LYS A 27 -7.39 4.64 -7.00
CA LYS A 27 -6.89 6.01 -7.13
C LYS A 27 -5.43 6.10 -6.72
N THR A 28 -4.57 6.45 -7.66
CA THR A 28 -3.19 6.85 -7.37
C THR A 28 -3.16 8.35 -7.23
N ASN A 29 -3.36 8.83 -6.00
CA ASN A 29 -3.25 10.26 -5.68
C ASN A 29 -1.85 10.57 -5.16
N THR A 30 -1.31 11.71 -5.57
CA THR A 30 -0.04 12.21 -5.06
C THR A 30 -0.16 13.70 -4.76
N PRO A 31 0.40 14.21 -3.65
CA PRO A 31 0.38 15.64 -3.34
C PRO A 31 1.37 16.43 -4.22
N TYR A 32 2.19 15.75 -5.03
CA TYR A 32 3.22 16.37 -5.85
C TYR A 32 2.69 16.68 -7.26
N ASP A 33 3.08 17.83 -7.79
CA ASP A 33 2.96 18.13 -9.22
C ASP A 33 4.04 17.35 -9.98
N VAL A 34 3.67 16.19 -10.51
CA VAL A 34 4.61 15.27 -11.17
C VAL A 34 5.20 15.86 -12.44
N GLU A 35 4.46 16.68 -13.18
CA GLU A 35 4.96 17.31 -14.42
C GLU A 35 6.00 18.39 -14.12
N LYS A 36 5.75 19.19 -13.07
CA LYS A 36 6.74 20.14 -12.58
C LYS A 36 7.98 19.43 -12.04
N LEU A 37 7.80 18.34 -11.28
CA LEU A 37 8.92 17.54 -10.79
C LEU A 37 9.75 16.94 -11.93
N SER A 38 9.09 16.41 -12.96
CA SER A 38 9.73 15.89 -14.17
C SER A 38 10.60 16.95 -14.87
N THR A 39 10.05 18.17 -14.99
CA THR A 39 10.76 19.32 -15.59
C THR A 39 11.99 19.70 -14.78
N LEU A 40 11.86 19.78 -13.45
CA LEU A 40 12.97 20.12 -12.55
C LEU A 40 14.10 19.08 -12.56
N LEU A 41 13.76 17.81 -12.82
CA LEU A 41 14.70 16.69 -12.81
C LEU A 41 15.20 16.28 -14.21
N VAL A 42 14.93 17.09 -15.24
CA VAL A 42 15.27 16.76 -16.63
C VAL A 42 16.77 16.46 -16.82
N PHE A 43 17.64 17.20 -16.14
CA PHE A 43 19.11 17.06 -16.24
C PHE A 43 19.72 16.21 -15.11
N HIS A 44 18.91 15.50 -14.32
CA HIS A 44 19.44 14.68 -13.24
C HIS A 44 20.31 13.54 -13.80
N PRO A 45 21.53 13.32 -13.28
CA PRO A 45 22.47 12.34 -13.85
C PRO A 45 21.98 10.89 -13.73
N ASN A 46 21.17 10.59 -12.71
CA ASN A 46 20.53 9.28 -12.55
C ASN A 46 19.12 9.27 -13.15
N ARG A 47 19.03 9.37 -14.47
CA ARG A 47 17.76 9.35 -15.22
C ARG A 47 16.90 8.11 -14.95
N PRO A 48 17.46 6.87 -14.93
CA PRO A 48 16.65 5.68 -14.69
C PRO A 48 15.94 5.69 -13.32
N PHE A 49 16.60 6.20 -12.28
CA PHE A 49 15.97 6.35 -10.97
C PHE A 49 14.87 7.40 -10.97
N VAL A 50 15.14 8.58 -11.55
CA VAL A 50 14.14 9.66 -11.64
C VAL A 50 12.90 9.18 -12.39
N GLU A 51 13.07 8.52 -13.53
CA GLU A 51 11.96 8.00 -14.33
C GLU A 51 11.14 6.97 -13.54
N SER A 52 11.79 6.06 -12.81
CA SER A 52 11.07 5.10 -11.95
C SER A 52 10.30 5.76 -10.81
N VAL A 53 10.80 6.87 -10.25
CA VAL A 53 10.09 7.62 -9.20
C VAL A 53 8.90 8.37 -9.79
N LEU A 54 9.08 9.04 -10.93
CA LEU A 54 8.00 9.76 -11.61
C LEU A 54 6.87 8.82 -12.02
N GLU A 55 7.21 7.63 -12.53
CA GLU A 55 6.22 6.59 -12.84
C GLU A 55 5.49 6.12 -11.58
N GLY A 56 6.22 5.84 -10.49
CA GLY A 56 5.61 5.45 -9.22
C GLY A 56 4.68 6.51 -8.62
N LEU A 57 4.98 7.80 -8.81
CA LEU A 57 4.09 8.89 -8.38
C LEU A 57 2.81 9.00 -9.22
N LYS A 58 2.84 8.56 -10.49
CA LYS A 58 1.67 8.58 -11.39
C LYS A 58 0.81 7.33 -11.25
N SER A 59 1.46 6.17 -11.20
CA SER A 59 0.82 4.86 -11.38
C SER A 59 0.85 4.02 -10.10
N GLY A 60 1.63 4.41 -9.09
CA GLY A 60 1.80 3.70 -7.83
C GLY A 60 3.14 2.96 -7.78
N PHE A 61 3.64 2.71 -6.57
CA PHE A 61 4.90 2.00 -6.36
C PHE A 61 4.67 0.50 -6.23
N TRP A 62 5.49 -0.29 -6.94
CA TRP A 62 5.50 -1.73 -6.73
C TRP A 62 6.16 -2.07 -5.40
N PRO A 63 5.52 -2.88 -4.53
CA PRO A 63 6.03 -3.16 -3.18
C PRO A 63 7.17 -4.19 -3.16
N CYS A 64 7.92 -4.36 -4.25
CA CYS A 64 8.96 -5.38 -4.41
C CYS A 64 8.43 -6.83 -4.20
N HIS A 65 7.13 -7.06 -4.43
CA HIS A 65 6.55 -8.38 -4.32
C HIS A 65 7.05 -9.29 -5.46
N SER A 66 7.32 -10.56 -5.15
CA SER A 66 7.79 -11.56 -6.14
C SER A 66 6.77 -11.87 -7.24
N GLY A 67 5.50 -11.51 -7.02
CA GLY A 67 4.39 -11.74 -7.93
C GLY A 67 3.68 -13.08 -7.75
N ASP A 68 4.10 -13.90 -6.79
CA ASP A 68 3.39 -15.14 -6.42
C ASP A 68 2.26 -14.82 -5.43
N TRP A 69 1.11 -14.42 -5.97
CA TRP A 69 -0.10 -14.12 -5.19
C TRP A 69 -0.87 -15.38 -4.78
N ASN A 70 -0.38 -16.57 -5.18
CA ASN A 70 -1.03 -17.87 -5.00
C ASN A 70 -0.31 -18.74 -3.95
N SER A 71 0.53 -18.12 -3.10
CA SER A 71 1.23 -18.82 -2.03
C SER A 71 0.21 -19.37 -1.04
N GLY A 72 0.17 -20.69 -0.85
CA GLY A 72 -0.79 -21.43 -0.02
C GLY A 72 -0.72 -21.18 1.50
N ALA A 73 -0.53 -19.93 1.92
CA ALA A 73 -0.86 -19.46 3.25
C ALA A 73 -2.38 -19.43 3.41
N PRO A 74 -2.92 -19.60 4.63
CA PRO A 74 -4.35 -19.39 4.87
C PRO A 74 -4.68 -17.95 4.50
N GLU A 75 -5.38 -17.79 3.38
CA GLU A 75 -5.96 -16.52 2.98
C GLU A 75 -7.01 -16.18 4.03
N PHE A 76 -6.81 -15.06 4.72
CA PHE A 76 -7.82 -14.58 5.64
C PHE A 76 -8.94 -14.01 4.78
N ASP A 77 -10.03 -14.76 4.65
CA ASP A 77 -11.15 -14.41 3.77
C ASP A 77 -12.07 -13.33 4.38
N ASP A 78 -11.87 -12.96 5.66
CA ASP A 78 -12.73 -12.01 6.38
C ASP A 78 -11.96 -11.21 7.45
N ASN A 79 -12.65 -10.34 8.19
CA ASN A 79 -12.11 -9.70 9.38
C ASN A 79 -12.16 -10.63 10.60
N TYR A 80 -11.41 -10.26 11.65
CA TYR A 80 -11.58 -10.88 12.96
C TYR A 80 -12.99 -10.64 13.50
N THR A 81 -13.52 -11.61 14.26
CA THR A 81 -14.74 -11.40 15.04
C THR A 81 -14.55 -10.22 16.00
N MET A 82 -15.46 -9.25 15.93
CA MET A 82 -15.40 -8.00 16.68
C MET A 82 -16.72 -7.75 17.41
N GLU A 83 -16.61 -7.15 18.60
CA GLU A 83 -17.76 -6.67 19.36
C GLU A 83 -18.31 -5.36 18.75
N LEU A 84 -19.55 -5.01 19.07
CA LEU A 84 -20.21 -3.80 18.54
C LEU A 84 -19.37 -2.50 18.68
N PRO A 85 -18.71 -2.20 19.82
CA PRO A 85 -17.89 -1.00 19.94
C PRO A 85 -16.70 -0.96 18.97
N ASP A 86 -16.11 -2.12 18.67
CA ASP A 86 -15.01 -2.23 17.73
C ASP A 86 -15.50 -2.02 16.30
N LEU A 87 -16.63 -2.64 15.95
CA LEU A 87 -17.27 -2.47 14.64
C LEU A 87 -17.63 -1.00 14.37
N ASP A 88 -18.20 -0.31 15.35
CA ASP A 88 -18.55 1.10 15.21
C ASP A 88 -17.28 1.98 15.08
N THR A 89 -16.21 1.62 15.78
CA THR A 89 -14.91 2.29 15.62
C THR A 89 -14.36 2.11 14.21
N VAL A 90 -14.37 0.88 13.68
CA VAL A 90 -13.90 0.60 12.31
C VAL A 90 -14.75 1.34 11.28
N ARG A 91 -16.07 1.35 11.42
CA ARG A 91 -17.00 2.09 10.53
C ARG A 91 -16.74 3.59 10.56
N ASN A 92 -16.59 4.17 11.75
CA ASN A 92 -16.29 5.59 11.90
C ASN A 92 -14.93 5.95 11.31
N TYR A 93 -13.93 5.06 11.42
CA TYR A 93 -12.63 5.26 10.79
C TYR A 93 -12.73 5.20 9.26
N ARG A 94 -13.41 4.18 8.71
CA ARG A 94 -13.70 4.05 7.27
C ARG A 94 -14.34 5.32 6.73
N ASP A 95 -15.38 5.83 7.38
CA ASP A 95 -16.12 6.99 6.88
C ASP A 95 -15.25 8.25 6.84
N LYS A 96 -14.34 8.41 7.81
CA LYS A 96 -13.34 9.49 7.80
C LYS A 96 -12.34 9.33 6.67
N GLU A 97 -11.80 8.14 6.43
CA GLU A 97 -10.83 7.89 5.35
C GLU A 97 -11.46 8.05 3.96
N ILE A 98 -12.73 7.65 3.79
CA ILE A 98 -13.51 7.91 2.57
C ILE A 98 -13.76 9.41 2.38
N ALA A 99 -14.17 10.11 3.44
CA ALA A 99 -14.41 11.56 3.38
C ALA A 99 -13.12 12.36 3.08
N ALA A 100 -11.97 11.88 3.58
CA ALA A 100 -10.65 12.43 3.27
C ALA A 100 -10.16 12.07 1.85
N GLY A 101 -10.84 11.16 1.15
CA GLY A 101 -10.42 10.67 -0.17
C GLY A 101 -9.19 9.75 -0.15
N HIS A 102 -8.80 9.26 1.03
CA HIS A 102 -7.74 8.27 1.17
C HIS A 102 -8.21 6.89 0.73
N TRP A 103 -9.47 6.55 1.03
CA TRP A 103 -10.10 5.30 0.63
C TRP A 103 -11.16 5.54 -0.45
N SER A 104 -11.34 4.56 -1.33
CA SER A 104 -12.44 4.55 -2.29
C SER A 104 -13.74 4.07 -1.63
N GLN A 105 -14.84 4.15 -2.39
CA GLN A 105 -16.09 3.51 -1.99
C GLN A 105 -15.92 1.98 -2.00
N ALA A 106 -16.85 1.28 -1.34
CA ALA A 106 -16.84 -0.17 -1.30
C ALA A 106 -16.85 -0.77 -2.72
N ILE A 107 -15.99 -1.76 -2.93
CA ILE A 107 -15.96 -2.56 -4.15
C ILE A 107 -17.09 -3.60 -4.08
N SER A 108 -17.91 -3.67 -5.12
CA SER A 108 -19.09 -4.55 -5.17
C SER A 108 -18.75 -6.02 -5.40
N SER A 109 -17.61 -6.31 -6.02
CA SER A 109 -17.20 -7.66 -6.38
C SER A 109 -15.71 -7.86 -6.13
N PHE A 110 -15.39 -8.82 -5.26
CA PHE A 110 -14.03 -9.19 -4.95
C PHE A 110 -13.60 -10.31 -5.90
N HIS A 111 -12.52 -10.09 -6.65
CA HIS A 111 -12.02 -11.04 -7.65
C HIS A 111 -10.60 -11.48 -7.27
N ALA A 112 -10.27 -12.75 -7.45
CA ALA A 112 -8.87 -13.16 -7.39
C ALA A 112 -8.07 -12.43 -8.50
N PRO A 113 -6.83 -11.96 -8.22
CA PRO A 113 -6.02 -12.20 -7.04
C PRO A 113 -6.04 -11.06 -6.00
N MET A 114 -7.16 -10.33 -5.85
CA MET A 114 -7.29 -9.34 -4.78
C MET A 114 -7.08 -10.00 -3.41
N LYS A 115 -6.43 -9.29 -2.49
CA LYS A 115 -6.19 -9.75 -1.12
C LYS A 115 -6.91 -8.87 -0.12
N LEU A 116 -7.48 -9.48 0.90
CA LEU A 116 -8.08 -8.81 2.04
C LEU A 116 -7.04 -8.71 3.16
N SER A 117 -6.96 -7.55 3.80
CA SER A 117 -6.18 -7.39 5.03
C SER A 117 -7.16 -7.21 6.19
N PRO A 118 -7.22 -8.17 7.14
CA PRO A 118 -8.16 -8.07 8.23
C PRO A 118 -7.83 -6.87 9.11
N MET A 119 -8.86 -6.29 9.69
CA MET A 119 -8.76 -5.14 10.58
C MET A 119 -9.21 -5.50 11.98
N PHE A 120 -8.64 -4.85 12.99
CA PHE A 120 -9.07 -4.96 14.38
C PHE A 120 -8.83 -3.66 15.14
N VAL A 121 -9.36 -3.58 16.35
CA VAL A 121 -9.25 -2.39 17.21
C VAL A 121 -8.39 -2.70 18.42
N VAL A 122 -7.49 -1.78 18.75
CA VAL A 122 -6.74 -1.76 20.00
C VAL A 122 -7.16 -0.55 20.82
N TRP A 123 -7.61 -0.80 22.05
CA TRP A 123 -7.99 0.24 23.00
C TRP A 123 -6.81 0.61 23.90
N GLN A 124 -6.44 1.89 23.91
CA GLN A 124 -5.30 2.37 24.67
C GLN A 124 -5.70 2.79 26.11
N GLY A 125 -5.55 1.87 27.04
CA GLY A 125 -5.69 2.09 28.49
C GLY A 125 -7.01 2.73 28.92
N ASP A 126 -7.00 3.45 30.04
CA ASP A 126 -8.17 4.11 30.64
C ASP A 126 -8.74 5.27 29.79
N SER A 127 -8.01 5.69 28.75
CA SER A 127 -8.38 6.84 27.92
C SER A 127 -9.50 6.56 26.91
N HIS A 128 -9.99 5.32 26.82
CA HIS A 128 -10.97 4.87 25.82
C HIS A 128 -10.60 5.27 24.38
N LYS A 129 -9.30 5.47 24.10
CA LYS A 129 -8.84 5.87 22.77
C LYS A 129 -8.60 4.63 21.93
N ALA A 130 -9.45 4.44 20.93
CA ALA A 130 -9.34 3.33 19.99
C ALA A 130 -8.33 3.61 18.87
N ARG A 131 -7.63 2.57 18.44
CA ARG A 131 -6.76 2.55 17.26
C ARG A 131 -7.23 1.43 16.34
N VAL A 132 -7.60 1.77 15.12
CA VAL A 132 -7.90 0.79 14.08
C VAL A 132 -6.58 0.34 13.46
N ILE A 133 -6.36 -0.96 13.40
CA ILE A 133 -5.15 -1.60 12.87
C ILE A 133 -5.55 -2.46 11.67
N THR A 134 -4.76 -2.37 10.60
CA THR A 134 -4.82 -3.31 9.48
C THR A 134 -3.71 -4.35 9.66
N ASP A 135 -4.07 -5.62 9.79
CA ASP A 135 -3.12 -6.70 9.96
C ASP A 135 -2.55 -7.15 8.61
N GLN A 136 -1.45 -6.50 8.22
CA GLN A 136 -0.70 -6.83 7.01
C GLN A 136 0.09 -8.14 7.13
N THR A 137 0.20 -8.71 8.33
CA THR A 137 0.85 -10.00 8.55
C THR A 137 -0.12 -11.13 8.25
N ALA A 138 -1.34 -11.03 8.77
CA ALA A 138 -2.41 -12.00 8.54
C ALA A 138 -2.88 -12.01 7.07
N SER A 139 -2.77 -10.90 6.35
CA SER A 139 -3.09 -10.83 4.91
C SER A 139 -2.13 -11.62 4.02
N GLY A 140 -0.97 -12.03 4.55
CA GLY A 140 0.08 -12.69 3.78
C GLY A 140 0.82 -11.78 2.78
N LEU A 141 0.40 -10.53 2.61
CA LEU A 141 0.99 -9.57 1.66
C LEU A 141 2.49 -9.35 1.89
N ASN A 142 2.90 -9.32 3.15
CA ASN A 142 4.31 -9.15 3.52
C ASN A 142 5.16 -10.40 3.20
N SER A 143 4.57 -11.57 3.02
CA SER A 143 5.31 -12.83 2.81
C SER A 143 6.00 -12.90 1.46
N GLY A 144 5.44 -12.27 0.42
CA GLY A 144 6.03 -12.26 -0.91
C GLY A 144 7.00 -11.11 -1.16
N VAL A 145 7.31 -10.29 -0.15
CA VAL A 145 8.35 -9.25 -0.23
C VAL A 145 9.67 -9.82 0.32
N PRO A 146 10.71 -10.02 -0.52
CA PRO A 146 11.98 -10.54 -0.03
C PRO A 146 12.61 -9.59 0.99
N LYS A 147 13.06 -10.11 2.13
CA LYS A 147 13.67 -9.29 3.20
C LYS A 147 14.85 -8.44 2.70
N GLN A 148 15.62 -8.98 1.76
CA GLN A 148 16.75 -8.31 1.14
C GLN A 148 16.34 -7.06 0.31
N ASP A 149 15.13 -7.07 -0.23
CA ASP A 149 14.57 -5.98 -1.04
C ASP A 149 13.77 -4.98 -0.19
N ALA A 150 13.46 -5.34 1.06
CA ALA A 150 12.80 -4.49 2.07
C ALA A 150 13.79 -3.68 2.94
N HIS A 151 15.08 -3.64 2.58
CA HIS A 151 16.08 -2.89 3.32
C HIS A 151 16.04 -1.40 2.97
N VAL A 152 15.34 -0.61 3.80
CA VAL A 152 15.55 0.84 3.87
C VAL A 152 16.44 1.13 5.07
N ARG A 153 17.66 1.61 4.84
CA ARG A 153 18.49 2.16 5.91
C ARG A 153 17.97 3.56 6.20
N TYR A 154 17.14 3.69 7.23
CA TYR A 154 16.80 5.00 7.76
C TYR A 154 18.04 5.62 8.40
N ASP A 155 18.27 6.90 8.13
CA ASP A 155 19.19 7.68 8.94
C ASP A 155 18.62 7.72 10.36
N ASP A 156 19.41 7.26 11.32
CA ASP A 156 19.05 7.40 12.72
C ASP A 156 19.44 8.79 13.22
N MET A 157 18.84 9.19 14.35
CA MET A 157 19.15 10.47 14.99
C MET A 157 20.65 10.61 15.32
N ARG A 158 21.37 9.49 15.44
CA ARG A 158 22.82 9.46 15.70
C ARG A 158 23.60 9.86 14.45
N SER A 159 23.26 9.29 13.30
CA SER A 159 23.87 9.60 12.00
C SER A 159 23.61 11.06 11.64
N PHE A 160 22.37 11.53 11.85
CA PHE A 160 22.04 12.95 11.67
C PHE A 160 22.87 13.85 12.59
N GLY A 161 22.95 13.53 13.89
CA GLY A 161 23.73 14.30 14.87
C GLY A 161 25.23 14.33 14.56
N ALA A 162 25.77 13.30 13.92
CA ALA A 162 27.16 13.26 13.47
C ALA A 162 27.41 14.16 12.24
N ALA A 163 26.45 14.24 11.32
CA ALA A 163 26.56 15.09 10.12
C ALA A 163 26.43 16.59 10.39
N LEU A 164 25.86 16.98 11.55
CA LEU A 164 25.70 18.37 11.97
C LEU A 164 26.93 18.94 12.71
N ARG A 165 27.98 18.14 12.94
CA ARG A 165 29.24 18.57 13.59
C ARG A 165 30.32 18.83 12.56
#